data_AF-A0A9E0GN95-F1
#
_entry.id   AF-A0A9E0GN95-F1
#
_cell.length_a   1.000
_cell.length_b   1.000
_cell.length_c   1.000
_cell.angle_alpha   90.00
_cell.angle_beta   90.00
_cell.angle_gamma   90.00
#
_symmetry.space_group_name_H-M   'P 1'
#
loop_
_entity.id
_entity.type
_entity.pdbx_description
1 polymer ?
#
loop_
_entity_poly.entity_id
_entity_poly.type
_entity_poly.pdbx_seq_one_letter_code
_entity_poly.pdbx_strand_id
1 'polypeptide(L)'
;MEEEWGLWEGQCVACDMYGRINDLQLCKICAAKLERDLMRLRDWNYTATAFVLPEEKWEAARKAIIKEFGRDLELIAPPLSKRKLKQQRRTSGKAHP
;
A
#
# COMPACT_ATOMS: atom_id res chain seq x y z
N MET A 1 -31.17 -1.43 -1.27
CA MET A 1 -30.63 -0.44 -0.33
C MET A 1 -29.22 -0.90 -0.06
N GLU A 2 -28.26 -0.46 -0.88
CA GLU A 2 -26.84 -0.85 -0.74
C GLU A 2 -26.27 -0.10 0.45
N GLU A 3 -26.39 -0.73 1.61
CA GLU A 3 -25.73 -0.28 2.81
C GLU A 3 -24.23 -0.56 2.59
N GLU A 4 -23.47 0.51 2.39
CA GLU A 4 -22.05 0.53 2.03
C GLU A 4 -21.22 0.18 3.28
N TRP A 5 -21.46 -1.01 3.82
CA TRP A 5 -20.78 -1.54 4.99
C TRP A 5 -19.26 -1.57 4.73
N GLY A 6 -18.50 -0.87 5.58
CA GLY A 6 -17.03 -0.83 5.51
C GLY A 6 -16.42 0.50 5.07
N LEU A 7 -17.22 1.54 4.83
CA LEU A 7 -16.74 2.91 4.66
C LEU A 7 -17.33 3.82 5.73
N TRP A 8 -16.48 4.60 6.40
CA TRP A 8 -16.89 5.60 7.38
C TRP A 8 -16.32 6.98 7.04
N GLU A 9 -16.89 8.03 7.62
CA GLU A 9 -16.34 9.37 7.52
C GLU A 9 -15.10 9.49 8.40
N GLY A 10 -14.02 10.03 7.85
CA GLY A 10 -12.79 10.28 8.58
C GLY A 10 -11.71 10.90 7.71
N GLN A 11 -10.53 11.08 8.30
CA GLN A 11 -9.36 11.61 7.61
C GLN A 11 -8.53 10.47 7.02
N CYS A 12 -8.15 10.59 5.74
CA CYS A 12 -7.27 9.65 5.08
C CYS A 12 -5.84 9.76 5.60
N VAL A 13 -5.26 8.69 6.15
CA VAL A 13 -3.90 8.70 6.74
C VAL A 13 -2.78 8.94 5.73
N ALA A 14 -3.08 8.84 4.44
CA ALA A 14 -2.11 8.96 3.36
C ALA A 14 -2.06 10.34 2.69
N CYS A 15 -3.18 11.07 2.69
CA CYS A 15 -3.29 12.34 1.97
C CYS A 15 -3.98 13.44 2.77
N ASP A 16 -4.31 13.17 4.03
CA ASP A 16 -4.92 14.08 5.00
C ASP A 16 -6.29 14.67 4.61
N MET A 17 -6.87 14.23 3.49
CA MET A 17 -8.21 14.64 3.06
C MET A 17 -9.29 13.95 3.90
N TYR A 18 -10.32 14.71 4.27
CA TYR A 18 -11.53 14.19 4.92
C TYR A 18 -12.51 13.63 3.89
N GLY A 19 -13.12 12.51 4.22
CA GLY A 19 -14.15 11.88 3.39
C GLY A 19 -14.40 10.43 3.81
N ARG A 20 -14.92 9.63 2.88
CA ARG A 20 -15.11 8.20 3.11
C ARG A 20 -13.77 7.47 3.09
N ILE A 21 -13.49 6.74 4.16
CA ILE A 21 -12.29 5.94 4.35
C ILE A 21 -12.66 4.49 4.66
N ASN A 22 -11.78 3.56 4.28
CA ASN A 22 -11.91 2.14 4.60
C ASN A 22 -11.30 1.79 5.97
N ASP A 23 -11.22 0.50 6.26
CA ASP A 23 -10.60 -0.11 7.44
C ASP A 23 -9.11 0.15 7.64
N LEU A 24 -8.40 0.47 6.57
CA LEU A 24 -7.02 0.94 6.63
C LEU A 24 -6.93 2.48 6.80
N GLN A 25 -8.06 3.15 7.04
CA GLN A 25 -8.18 4.60 7.09
C GLN A 25 -7.71 5.30 5.81
N LEU A 26 -7.90 4.65 4.66
CA LEU A 26 -7.55 5.19 3.35
C LEU A 26 -8.79 5.59 2.57
N CYS A 27 -8.72 6.74 1.92
CA CYS A 27 -9.70 7.09 0.89
C CYS A 27 -9.54 6.15 -0.32
N LYS A 28 -10.59 6.06 -1.15
CA LYS A 28 -10.62 5.19 -2.34
C LYS A 28 -9.37 5.34 -3.24
N ILE A 29 -8.89 6.56 -3.42
CA ILE A 29 -7.72 6.85 -4.26
C ILE A 29 -6.44 6.26 -3.65
N CYS A 30 -6.22 6.48 -2.36
CA CYS A 30 -5.03 5.96 -1.68
C CYS A 30 -5.09 4.44 -1.46
N ALA A 31 -6.28 3.87 -1.25
CA ALA A 31 -6.47 2.42 -1.23
C ALA A 31 -6.09 1.77 -2.58
N ALA A 32 -6.48 2.40 -3.70
CA ALA A 32 -6.08 1.92 -5.03
C ALA A 32 -4.56 2.03 -5.27
N LYS A 33 -3.91 3.07 -4.75
CA LYS A 33 -2.44 3.20 -4.79
C LYS A 33 -1.75 2.09 -3.99
N LEU A 34 -2.26 1.80 -2.78
CA LEU A 34 -1.75 0.73 -1.93
C LEU A 34 -1.85 -0.63 -2.63
N GLU A 35 -3.02 -0.95 -3.20
CA GLU A 35 -3.23 -2.19 -3.96
C GLU A 35 -2.21 -2.34 -5.10
N ARG A 36 -1.97 -1.28 -5.88
CA ARG A 36 -0.96 -1.30 -6.95
C ARG A 36 0.45 -1.53 -6.41
N ASP A 37 0.80 -0.90 -5.29
CA ASP A 37 2.11 -1.09 -4.66
C ASP A 37 2.32 -2.52 -4.15
N LEU A 38 1.32 -3.11 -3.51
CA LEU A 38 1.37 -4.50 -3.07
C LEU A 38 1.51 -5.44 -4.26
N MET A 39 0.78 -5.20 -5.36
CA MET A 39 0.95 -5.93 -6.61
C MET A 39 2.36 -5.75 -7.19
N ARG A 40 2.94 -4.53 -7.19
CA ARG A 40 4.32 -4.28 -7.64
C ARG A 40 5.34 -5.03 -6.79
N LEU A 41 5.10 -5.14 -5.49
CA LEU A 41 5.95 -5.85 -4.52
C LEU A 41 5.75 -7.37 -4.51
N ARG A 42 4.74 -7.88 -5.23
CA ARG A 42 4.33 -9.30 -5.21
C ARG A 42 3.83 -9.78 -3.86
N ASP A 43 3.22 -8.87 -3.10
CA ASP A 43 2.68 -9.22 -1.78
C ASP A 43 1.23 -9.71 -1.89
N TRP A 44 1.07 -10.86 -2.55
CA TRP A 44 -0.23 -11.37 -3.00
C TRP A 44 -1.22 -11.58 -1.85
N ASN A 45 -0.73 -11.99 -0.68
CA ASN A 45 -1.54 -12.27 0.50
C ASN A 45 -2.32 -11.06 1.01
N TYR A 46 -1.91 -9.84 0.64
CA TYR A 46 -2.54 -8.59 1.08
C TYR A 46 -3.20 -7.81 -0.06
N THR A 47 -3.35 -8.42 -1.24
CA THR A 47 -4.01 -7.77 -2.40
C THR A 47 -5.42 -8.30 -2.60
N ALA A 48 -6.36 -7.39 -2.84
CA ALA A 48 -7.72 -7.77 -3.24
C ALA A 48 -7.72 -8.49 -4.60
N THR A 49 -6.81 -8.11 -5.49
CA THR A 49 -6.65 -8.71 -6.82
C THR A 49 -6.28 -10.19 -6.75
N ALA A 50 -5.33 -10.57 -5.89
CA ALA A 50 -4.93 -11.97 -5.75
C ALA A 50 -5.99 -12.84 -5.07
N PHE A 51 -6.85 -12.24 -4.23
CA PHE A 51 -7.97 -12.95 -3.63
C PHE A 51 -9.01 -13.38 -4.68
N VAL A 52 -9.24 -12.56 -5.71
CA VAL A 52 -10.25 -12.83 -6.76
C VAL A 52 -9.67 -13.57 -7.96
N LEU A 53 -8.39 -13.40 -8.26
CA LEU A 53 -7.74 -14.04 -9.40
C LEU A 53 -7.01 -15.33 -9.00
N PRO A 54 -7.01 -16.36 -9.87
CA PRO A 54 -6.17 -17.54 -9.65
C PRO A 54 -4.68 -17.19 -9.80
N GLU A 55 -3.83 -17.94 -9.11
CA GLU A 55 -2.40 -17.65 -8.93
C GLU A 55 -1.63 -17.48 -10.25
N GLU A 56 -1.97 -18.27 -11.27
CA GLU A 56 -1.34 -18.19 -12.59
C GLU A 56 -1.54 -16.84 -13.29
N LYS A 57 -2.50 -16.02 -12.83
CA LYS A 57 -2.80 -14.70 -13.39
C LYS A 57 -2.17 -13.54 -12.62
N TRP A 58 -1.61 -13.76 -11.42
CA TRP A 58 -1.09 -12.67 -10.58
C TRP A 58 0.04 -11.88 -11.25
N GLU A 59 0.99 -12.58 -11.88
CA GLU A 59 2.09 -11.92 -12.61
C GLU A 59 1.60 -11.16 -13.85
N ALA A 60 0.57 -11.66 -14.54
CA ALA A 60 -0.02 -10.95 -15.66
C ALA A 60 -0.71 -9.66 -15.19
N ALA A 61 -1.46 -9.72 -14.10
CA ALA A 61 -2.09 -8.55 -13.48
C ALA A 61 -1.05 -7.52 -13.01
N ARG A 62 0.03 -7.96 -12.36
CA ARG A 62 1.16 -7.09 -11.99
C ARG A 62 1.79 -6.41 -13.20
N LYS A 63 2.03 -7.14 -14.29
CA LYS A 63 2.58 -6.57 -15.53
C LYS A 63 1.64 -5.53 -16.14
N ALA A 64 0.32 -5.75 -16.09
CA ALA A 64 -0.67 -4.78 -16.53
C ALA A 64 -0.62 -3.50 -15.69
N ILE A 65 -0.57 -3.62 -14.36
CA ILE A 65 -0.42 -2.48 -13.44
C ILE A 65 0.86 -1.69 -13.75
N ILE A 66 1.99 -2.37 -13.96
CA ILE A 66 3.26 -1.70 -14.30
C ILE A 66 3.20 -1.00 -15.66
N LYS A 67 2.52 -1.60 -16.64
CA LYS A 67 2.37 -1.02 -17.97
C LYS A 67 1.53 0.26 -17.93
N GLU A 68 0.50 0.30 -17.10
CA GLU A 68 -0.46 1.41 -17.01
C GLU A 68 0.02 2.52 -16.06
N PHE A 69 0.55 2.17 -14.89
CA PHE A 69 0.87 3.12 -13.81
C PHE A 69 2.36 3.28 -13.53
N GLY A 70 3.23 2.58 -14.28
CA GLY A 70 4.67 2.61 -14.07
C GLY A 70 5.16 1.71 -12.93
N ARG A 71 6.49 1.70 -12.74
CA ARG A 71 7.20 0.77 -11.84
C ARG A 71 7.34 1.28 -10.41
N ASP A 72 7.26 2.58 -10.21
CA ASP A 72 7.55 3.20 -8.93
C ASP A 72 6.40 2.99 -7.94
N LEU A 73 6.75 2.91 -6.65
CA LEU A 73 5.77 2.82 -5.57
C LEU A 73 5.17 4.21 -5.31
N GLU A 74 3.88 4.24 -5.02
CA GLU A 74 3.12 5.49 -4.85
C GLU A 74 2.84 5.84 -3.38
N LEU A 75 2.75 4.83 -2.52
CA LEU A 75 2.36 4.95 -1.12
C LEU A 75 3.31 4.22 -0.18
N ILE A 76 3.84 3.06 -0.57
CA ILE A 76 4.80 2.31 0.24
C ILE A 76 6.21 2.87 0.05
N ALA A 77 6.89 3.17 1.16
CA ALA A 77 8.30 3.53 1.11
C ALA A 77 9.13 2.36 0.55
N PRO A 78 10.04 2.59 -0.40
CA PRO A 78 10.85 1.51 -0.96
C PRO A 78 11.65 0.83 0.16
N PRO A 79 11.85 -0.49 0.09
CA PRO A 79 12.56 -1.22 1.13
C PRO A 79 13.93 -0.59 1.36
N LEU A 80 14.19 -0.20 2.60
CA LEU A 80 15.48 0.38 2.97
C LEU A 80 16.57 -0.63 2.65
N SER A 81 17.58 -0.21 1.87
CA SER A 81 18.76 -1.04 1.65
C SER A 81 19.36 -1.47 2.99
N LYS A 82 19.87 -2.71 3.07
CA LYS A 82 20.49 -3.29 4.30
C LYS A 82 21.52 -2.36 4.96
N ARG A 83 22.19 -1.52 4.16
CA ARG A 83 23.19 -0.54 4.61
C ARG A 83 22.57 0.61 5.41
N LYS A 84 21.38 1.11 5.03
CA LYS A 84 20.66 2.17 5.76
C LYS A 84 20.06 1.67 7.09
N LEU A 85 19.57 0.43 7.14
CA LEU A 85 19.00 -0.16 8.35
C LEU A 85 20.02 -0.20 9.51
N LYS A 86 21.28 -0.53 9.20
CA LYS A 86 22.37 -0.56 10.19
C LYS A 86 22.74 0.84 10.70
N GLN A 87 22.53 1.88 9.90
CA GLN A 87 22.87 3.25 10.25
C GLN A 87 21.79 3.89 11.15
N GLN A 88 20.50 3.66 10.85
CA GLN A 88 19.39 4.10 11.71
C GLN A 88 19.44 3.46 13.10
N ARG A 89 19.73 2.15 13.21
CA ARG A 89 19.92 1.48 14.51
C ARG A 89 21.02 2.09 15.37
N ARG A 90 22.02 2.76 14.77
CA ARG A 90 23.11 3.42 15.52
C ARG A 90 22.72 4.81 15.99
N THR A 91 21.78 5.48 15.33
CA THR A 91 21.36 6.85 15.68
C THR A 91 20.23 6.87 16.70
N SER A 92 19.39 5.84 16.79
CA SER A 92 18.36 5.71 17.84
C SER A 92 18.88 5.18 19.18
N GLY A 93 20.17 4.84 19.29
CA GLY A 93 20.83 4.43 20.54
C GLY A 93 21.47 5.57 21.35
N LYS A 94 21.31 6.83 20.94
CA LYS A 94 21.81 8.01 21.69
C LYS A 94 20.66 8.97 21.99
N ALA A 95 19.87 8.64 23.01
CA ALA A 95 19.02 9.59 23.71
C ALA A 95 18.98 9.20 25.21
N HIS A 96 19.91 9.75 25.96
CA HIS A 96 19.81 10.18 27.37
C HIS A 96 21.07 11.02 27.63
N PRO A 97 20.95 12.17 28.30
CA PRO A 97 20.65 12.23 29.73
C PRO A 97 19.19 12.56 30.04
#